data_AF-A0AAV1QXE5-F1
#
_entry.id   AF-A0AAV1QXE5-F1
#
_cell.length_a   1.000
_cell.length_b   1.000
_cell.length_c   1.000
_cell.angle_alpha   90.00
_cell.angle_beta   90.00
_cell.angle_gamma   90.00
#
_symmetry.space_group_name_H-M   'P 1'
#
loop_
_entity.id
_entity.type
_entity.pdbx_description
1 polymer ?
#
loop_
_entity_poly.entity_id
_entity_poly.type
_entity_poly.pdbx_seq_one_letter_code
_entity_poly.pdbx_strand_id
1 'polypeptide(L)'
;MNFLQWHGPQAQLIITEPELIKEILNNKDRAYPKAKAPNYVKNLLGDGLITSGGEKWLKMRKLANHAFHAESLKNMIPEMISSSEIMLERWRHHESKEIDVFREFKVLTQEIISRTAFGSSYLDGQNIFDMLTRIAHIISGNGYRIRIPGIG
;
A
#
# COMPACT_ATOMS: atom_id res chain seq x y z
N MET A 1 16.10 18.36 -9.44
CA MET A 1 15.72 19.79 -9.32
C MET A 1 14.45 19.84 -8.53
N ASN A 2 14.51 20.43 -7.35
CA ASN A 2 13.31 20.72 -6.56
C ASN A 2 12.47 21.79 -7.20
N PHE A 3 11.17 21.64 -7.07
CA PHE A 3 10.20 22.58 -7.59
C PHE A 3 8.96 22.63 -6.70
N LEU A 4 8.24 23.74 -6.80
CA LEU A 4 6.96 23.91 -6.12
C LEU A 4 5.83 23.45 -7.05
N GLN A 5 4.92 22.66 -6.52
CA GLN A 5 3.64 22.36 -7.16
C GLN A 5 2.47 22.82 -6.29
N TRP A 6 1.29 22.96 -6.88
CA TRP A 6 0.07 23.30 -6.17
C TRP A 6 -0.89 22.12 -6.19
N HIS A 7 -1.30 21.68 -5.01
CA HIS A 7 -2.37 20.71 -4.82
C HIS A 7 -3.59 21.44 -4.28
N GLY A 8 -4.34 22.01 -5.22
CA GLY A 8 -5.38 22.99 -4.91
C GLY A 8 -4.78 24.19 -4.19
N PRO A 9 -5.36 24.69 -3.09
CA PRO A 9 -4.83 25.84 -2.37
C PRO A 9 -3.55 25.56 -1.58
N GLN A 10 -3.08 24.32 -1.57
CA GLN A 10 -1.91 23.94 -0.80
C GLN A 10 -0.67 23.85 -1.71
N ALA A 11 0.30 24.73 -1.47
CA ALA A 11 1.63 24.62 -2.05
C ALA A 11 2.37 23.38 -1.49
N GLN A 12 3.05 22.64 -2.35
CA GLN A 12 3.83 21.45 -2.03
C GLN A 12 5.22 21.55 -2.66
N LEU A 13 6.26 21.40 -1.84
CA LEU A 13 7.63 21.34 -2.31
C LEU A 13 7.98 19.91 -2.70
N ILE A 14 8.35 19.69 -3.96
CA ILE A 14 8.81 18.40 -4.46
C ILE A 14 10.32 18.31 -4.29
N ILE A 15 10.75 17.33 -3.50
CA ILE A 15 12.15 17.07 -3.17
C ILE A 15 12.66 15.91 -4.02
N THR A 16 13.76 16.13 -4.73
CA THR A 16 14.33 15.19 -5.70
C THR A 16 15.79 14.84 -5.42
N GLU A 17 16.53 15.65 -4.64
CA GLU A 17 17.92 15.35 -4.29
C GLU A 17 17.98 14.28 -3.19
N PRO A 18 18.75 13.19 -3.39
CA PRO A 18 18.81 12.06 -2.45
C PRO A 18 19.21 12.44 -1.02
N GLU A 19 20.08 13.42 -0.86
CA GLU A 19 20.57 13.90 0.43
C GLU A 19 19.42 14.48 1.27
N LEU A 20 18.59 15.31 0.64
CA LEU A 20 17.41 15.91 1.27
C LEU A 20 16.32 14.87 1.53
N ILE A 21 16.11 13.93 0.60
CA ILE A 21 15.17 12.80 0.82
C ILE A 21 15.61 12.00 2.05
N LYS A 22 16.90 11.70 2.19
CA LYS A 22 17.45 10.96 3.33
C LYS A 22 17.28 11.73 4.63
N GLU A 23 17.49 13.04 4.63
CA GLU A 23 17.26 13.88 5.81
C GLU A 23 15.79 13.83 6.24
N ILE A 24 14.88 14.08 5.30
CA ILE A 24 13.43 14.10 5.53
C ILE A 24 12.92 12.74 6.01
N LEU A 25 13.37 11.63 5.42
CA LEU A 25 12.90 10.29 5.76
C LEU A 25 13.50 9.76 7.06
N ASN A 26 14.69 10.22 7.48
CA ASN A 26 15.25 9.86 8.78
C ASN A 26 14.52 10.55 9.95
N ASN A 27 14.01 11.77 9.73
CA ASN A 27 13.07 12.50 10.59
C ASN A 27 13.28 12.37 12.11
N LYS A 28 14.52 12.36 12.59
CA LYS A 28 14.84 12.04 14.00
C LYS A 28 14.18 13.04 14.96
N ASP A 29 14.13 14.30 14.56
CA ASP A 29 13.59 15.41 15.36
C ASP A 29 12.09 15.63 15.12
N ARG A 30 11.43 14.74 14.34
CA ARG A 30 10.01 14.82 13.98
C ARG A 30 9.59 16.11 13.25
N ALA A 31 10.56 16.82 12.67
CA ALA A 31 10.35 18.06 11.92
C ALA A 31 9.49 17.86 10.66
N TYR A 32 9.46 16.64 10.12
CA TYR A 32 8.75 16.28 8.88
C TYR A 32 7.57 15.33 9.20
N PRO A 33 6.47 15.81 9.80
CA PRO A 33 5.34 14.94 10.11
C PRO A 33 4.69 14.41 8.83
N LYS A 34 4.09 13.22 8.93
CA LYS A 34 3.32 12.66 7.82
C LYS A 34 2.19 13.61 7.42
N ALA A 35 2.02 13.81 6.11
CA ALA A 35 0.89 14.56 5.58
C ALA A 35 -0.44 13.95 6.05
N LYS A 36 -1.40 14.80 6.42
CA LYS A 36 -2.73 14.33 6.82
C LYS A 36 -3.38 13.61 5.65
N ALA A 37 -3.79 12.36 5.88
CA ALA A 37 -4.54 11.60 4.90
C ALA A 37 -5.86 12.33 4.58
N PRO A 38 -6.23 12.49 3.29
CA PRO A 38 -7.52 13.04 2.92
C PRO A 38 -8.68 12.23 3.53
N ASN A 39 -9.81 12.89 3.79
CA ASN A 39 -10.98 12.26 4.42
C ASN A 39 -11.45 11.00 3.66
N TYR A 40 -11.42 11.04 2.33
CA TYR A 40 -11.79 9.88 1.53
C TYR A 40 -10.85 8.68 1.72
N VAL A 41 -9.56 8.91 1.97
CA VAL A 41 -8.61 7.83 2.31
C VAL A 41 -8.90 7.27 3.69
N LYS A 42 -9.21 8.14 4.65
CA LYS A 42 -9.59 7.72 6.01
C LYS A 42 -10.89 6.91 6.03
N ASN A 43 -11.86 7.25 5.20
CA ASN A 43 -13.12 6.50 5.12
C ASN A 43 -12.91 5.06 4.62
N LEU A 44 -11.90 4.81 3.78
CA LEU A 44 -11.57 3.48 3.29
C LEU A 44 -10.66 2.71 4.26
N LEU A 45 -9.58 3.34 4.70
CA LEU A 45 -8.52 2.66 5.46
C LEU A 45 -8.68 2.76 6.98
N GLY A 46 -9.71 3.48 7.44
CA GLY A 46 -9.91 3.81 8.84
C GLY A 46 -8.75 4.61 9.42
N ASP A 47 -8.57 4.52 10.74
CA ASP A 47 -7.42 5.06 11.46
C ASP A 47 -6.36 3.97 11.68
N GLY A 48 -5.69 3.57 10.60
CA GLY A 48 -4.62 2.57 10.60
C GLY A 48 -3.21 3.16 10.56
N LEU A 49 -2.20 2.31 10.32
CA LEU A 49 -0.78 2.72 10.15
C LEU A 49 -0.58 3.74 9.00
N ILE A 50 -1.46 3.70 7.99
CA ILE A 50 -1.37 4.58 6.83
C ILE A 50 -1.95 5.97 7.13
N THR A 51 -2.94 6.09 8.01
CA THR A 51 -3.72 7.32 8.18
C THR A 51 -3.52 7.99 9.54
N SER A 52 -3.01 7.25 10.54
CA SER A 52 -2.66 7.77 11.86
C SER A 52 -1.27 8.42 11.89
N GLY A 53 -1.08 9.33 12.84
CA GLY A 53 0.20 9.94 13.19
C GLY A 53 0.42 9.96 14.71
N GLY A 54 1.55 10.50 15.15
CA GLY A 54 1.87 10.69 16.57
C GLY A 54 1.89 9.39 17.38
N GLU A 55 1.41 9.46 18.62
CA GLU A 55 1.44 8.34 19.58
C GLU A 55 0.59 7.15 19.14
N LYS A 56 -0.58 7.40 18.53
CA LYS A 56 -1.46 6.34 18.00
C LYS A 56 -0.71 5.52 16.95
N TRP A 57 -0.07 6.19 16.00
CA TRP A 57 0.75 5.52 14.99
C TRP A 57 1.91 4.76 15.63
N LEU A 58 2.62 5.36 16.58
CA LEU A 58 3.77 4.73 17.26
C LEU A 58 3.36 3.42 17.96
N LYS A 59 2.23 3.43 18.67
CA LYS A 59 1.68 2.24 19.33
C LYS A 59 1.33 1.14 18.33
N MET A 60 0.62 1.48 17.26
CA MET A 60 0.26 0.52 16.21
C MET A 60 1.49 -0.03 15.48
N ARG A 61 2.48 0.83 15.20
CA ARG A 61 3.70 0.43 14.48
C ARG A 61 4.55 -0.51 15.32
N LYS A 62 4.67 -0.24 16.63
CA LYS A 62 5.36 -1.14 17.56
C LYS A 62 4.71 -2.52 17.57
N LEU A 63 3.38 -2.59 17.64
CA LEU A 63 2.64 -3.86 17.59
C LEU A 63 2.86 -4.59 16.26
N ALA A 64 2.69 -3.88 15.14
CA ALA A 64 2.85 -4.48 13.81
C ALA A 64 4.26 -5.00 13.57
N ASN A 65 5.31 -4.28 14.03
CA ASN A 65 6.68 -4.72 13.86
C ASN A 65 6.92 -6.13 14.42
N HIS A 66 6.23 -6.55 15.49
CA HIS A 66 6.33 -7.92 16.02
C HIS A 66 6.01 -8.98 14.96
N ALA A 67 4.95 -8.78 14.16
CA ALA A 67 4.59 -9.70 13.08
C ALA A 67 5.60 -9.74 11.93
N PHE A 68 6.48 -8.76 11.82
CA PHE A 68 7.53 -8.66 10.80
C PHE A 68 8.95 -8.92 11.35
N HIS A 69 9.08 -9.52 12.54
CA HIS A 69 10.38 -10.01 13.00
C HIS A 69 10.83 -11.22 12.17
N ALA A 70 12.13 -11.45 12.10
CA ALA A 70 12.72 -12.50 11.26
C ALA A 70 12.13 -13.89 11.52
N GLU A 71 11.80 -14.21 12.78
CA GLU A 71 11.18 -15.49 13.15
C GLU A 71 9.75 -15.62 12.63
N SER A 72 8.93 -14.57 12.79
CA SER A 72 7.58 -14.53 12.21
C SER A 72 7.61 -14.63 10.69
N LEU A 73 8.55 -13.95 10.04
CA LEU A 73 8.73 -14.02 8.59
C LEU A 73 9.13 -15.43 8.12
N LYS A 74 10.03 -16.11 8.84
CA LYS A 74 10.42 -17.49 8.51
C LYS A 74 9.21 -18.44 8.44
N ASN A 75 8.22 -18.24 9.31
CA ASN A 75 7.00 -19.04 9.30
C ASN A 75 6.09 -18.74 8.10
N MET A 76 6.23 -17.58 7.45
CA MET A 76 5.44 -17.19 6.27
C MET A 76 6.07 -17.67 4.96
N ILE A 77 7.39 -17.91 4.92
CA ILE A 77 8.14 -18.31 3.71
C ILE A 77 7.56 -19.55 3.03
N PRO A 78 7.20 -20.64 3.74
CA PRO A 78 6.63 -21.83 3.09
C PRO A 78 5.35 -21.52 2.29
N GLU A 79 4.46 -20.69 2.84
CA GLU A 79 3.22 -20.29 2.16
C GLU A 79 3.50 -19.41 0.94
N MET A 80 4.52 -18.55 1.01
CA MET A 80 4.97 -17.73 -0.13
C MET A 80 5.50 -18.60 -1.28
N ILE A 81 6.32 -19.60 -0.95
CA ILE A 81 6.87 -20.55 -1.92
C ILE A 81 5.73 -21.35 -2.55
N SER A 82 4.88 -21.97 -1.73
CA SER A 82 3.75 -22.78 -2.21
C SER A 82 2.82 -21.99 -3.13
N SER A 83 2.49 -20.74 -2.77
CA SER A 83 1.64 -19.87 -3.60
C SER A 83 2.30 -19.57 -4.96
N SER A 84 3.62 -19.38 -4.96
CA SER A 84 4.39 -19.11 -6.19
C SER A 84 4.48 -20.34 -7.09
N GLU A 85 4.72 -21.52 -6.52
CA GLU A 85 4.74 -22.80 -7.24
C GLU A 85 3.39 -23.10 -7.89
N ILE A 86 2.27 -22.87 -7.19
CA ILE A 86 0.91 -23.03 -7.74
C ILE A 86 0.68 -22.09 -8.93
N MET A 87 1.17 -20.85 -8.87
CA MET A 87 1.10 -19.93 -10.01
C MET A 87 1.92 -20.45 -11.20
N LEU A 88 3.18 -20.85 -10.97
CA LEU A 88 4.06 -21.36 -12.01
C LEU A 88 3.49 -22.64 -12.66
N GLU A 89 2.90 -23.53 -11.89
CA GLU A 89 2.28 -24.75 -12.43
C GLU A 89 1.09 -24.42 -13.34
N ARG A 90 0.26 -23.43 -13.00
CA ARG A 90 -0.81 -22.94 -13.89
C ARG A 90 -0.26 -22.38 -15.19
N TRP A 91 0.88 -21.68 -15.13
CA TRP A 91 1.52 -21.13 -16.33
C TRP A 91 2.09 -22.23 -17.22
N ARG A 92 2.62 -23.32 -16.66
CA ARG A 92 3.10 -24.48 -17.44
C ARG A 92 1.99 -25.14 -18.27
N HIS A 93 0.74 -25.04 -17.81
CA HIS A 93 -0.44 -25.53 -18.51
C HIS A 93 -1.06 -24.49 -19.47
N HIS A 94 -0.53 -23.27 -19.55
CA HIS A 94 -0.88 -22.34 -20.63
C HIS A 94 -0.10 -22.76 -21.87
N GLU A 95 -0.76 -23.50 -22.78
CA GLU A 95 -0.26 -24.03 -24.05
C GLU A 95 0.26 -22.94 -25.01
N SER A 96 1.35 -22.25 -24.66
CA SER A 96 1.96 -21.13 -25.40
C SER A 96 1.05 -19.92 -25.63
N LYS A 97 0.04 -19.70 -24.77
CA LYS A 97 -0.80 -18.50 -24.81
C LYS A 97 -0.14 -17.35 -24.05
N GLU A 98 -0.39 -16.12 -24.50
CA GLU A 98 0.03 -14.91 -23.78
C GLU A 98 -0.59 -14.90 -22.37
N ILE A 99 0.18 -14.41 -21.40
CA ILE A 99 -0.21 -14.31 -19.99
C ILE A 99 -0.19 -12.84 -19.58
N ASP A 100 -1.28 -12.38 -18.96
CA ASP A 100 -1.31 -11.08 -18.27
C ASP A 100 -0.58 -11.20 -16.93
N VAL A 101 0.72 -10.93 -16.94
CA VAL A 101 1.58 -11.05 -15.75
C VAL A 101 1.19 -10.08 -14.64
N PHE A 102 0.58 -8.94 -14.95
CA PHE A 102 0.12 -7.98 -13.95
C PHE A 102 -1.05 -8.59 -13.16
N ARG A 103 -2.01 -9.19 -13.86
CA ARG A 103 -3.12 -9.89 -13.23
C ARG A 103 -2.64 -11.08 -12.41
N GLU A 104 -1.70 -11.86 -12.92
CA GLU A 104 -1.18 -13.03 -12.22
C GLU A 104 -0.44 -12.65 -10.92
N PHE A 105 0.42 -11.63 -10.95
CA PHE A 105 1.08 -11.14 -9.73
C PHE A 105 0.11 -10.48 -8.75
N LYS A 106 -0.95 -9.84 -9.24
CA LYS A 106 -2.02 -9.35 -8.36
C LYS A 106 -2.65 -10.53 -7.59
N VAL A 107 -3.00 -11.61 -8.28
CA VAL A 107 -3.57 -12.82 -7.64
C VAL A 107 -2.56 -13.45 -6.68
N LEU A 108 -1.29 -13.57 -7.08
CA LEU A 108 -0.23 -14.14 -6.22
C LEU A 108 -0.06 -13.36 -4.91
N THR A 109 0.05 -12.04 -4.99
CA THR A 109 0.22 -11.21 -3.78
C THR A 109 -1.01 -11.24 -2.86
N GLN A 110 -2.21 -11.38 -3.42
CA GLN A 110 -3.45 -11.57 -2.67
C GLN A 110 -3.50 -12.94 -1.98
N GLU A 111 -3.10 -14.02 -2.66
CA GLU A 111 -3.00 -15.36 -2.08
C GLU A 111 -1.99 -15.39 -0.93
N ILE A 112 -0.81 -14.82 -1.14
CA ILE A 112 0.25 -14.76 -0.11
C ILE A 112 -0.25 -14.03 1.14
N ILE A 113 -0.88 -12.87 1.00
CA ILE A 113 -1.34 -12.13 2.19
C ILE A 113 -2.51 -12.83 2.88
N SER A 114 -3.43 -13.47 2.14
CA SER A 114 -4.51 -14.28 2.72
C SER A 114 -3.94 -15.39 3.61
N ARG A 115 -2.98 -16.17 3.10
CA ARG A 115 -2.38 -17.29 3.83
C ARG A 115 -1.54 -16.82 5.01
N THR A 116 -0.70 -15.81 4.80
CA THR A 116 0.32 -15.42 5.78
C THR A 116 -0.20 -14.49 6.87
N ALA A 117 -1.15 -13.59 6.56
CA ALA A 117 -1.67 -12.65 7.55
C ALA A 117 -3.02 -13.07 8.15
N PHE A 118 -3.83 -13.84 7.41
CA PHE A 118 -5.19 -14.19 7.84
C PHE A 118 -5.40 -15.69 8.07
N GLY A 119 -4.43 -16.54 7.69
CA GLY A 119 -4.57 -17.99 7.76
C GLY A 119 -5.67 -18.54 6.85
N SER A 120 -6.08 -17.78 5.85
CA SER A 120 -7.16 -18.11 4.91
C SER A 120 -6.62 -18.31 3.49
N SER A 121 -7.46 -18.80 2.57
CA SER A 121 -7.12 -18.85 1.15
C SER A 121 -7.57 -17.59 0.41
N TYR A 122 -7.00 -17.32 -0.76
CA TYR A 122 -7.48 -16.28 -1.69
C TYR A 122 -8.97 -16.47 -2.00
N LEU A 123 -9.44 -17.70 -2.14
CA LEU A 123 -10.85 -18.00 -2.44
C LEU A 123 -11.78 -17.44 -1.36
N ASP A 124 -11.35 -17.49 -0.09
CA ASP A 124 -12.11 -16.94 1.03
C ASP A 124 -12.09 -15.39 1.05
N GLY A 125 -11.03 -14.78 0.53
CA GLY A 125 -10.79 -13.33 0.54
C GLY A 125 -11.13 -12.58 -0.76
N GLN A 126 -11.41 -13.28 -1.86
CA GLN A 126 -11.53 -12.68 -3.19
C GLN A 126 -12.60 -11.58 -3.23
N ASN A 127 -13.78 -11.84 -2.65
CA ASN A 127 -14.86 -10.86 -2.58
C ASN A 127 -14.44 -9.57 -1.84
N ILE A 128 -13.62 -9.70 -0.79
CA ILE A 128 -13.12 -8.56 -0.02
C ILE A 128 -12.16 -7.74 -0.89
N PHE A 129 -11.22 -8.39 -1.56
CA PHE A 129 -10.26 -7.70 -2.43
C PHE A 129 -10.92 -7.00 -3.61
N ASP A 130 -11.92 -7.63 -4.23
CA ASP A 130 -12.68 -7.04 -5.32
C ASP A 130 -13.49 -5.82 -4.84
N MET A 131 -14.11 -5.92 -3.66
CA MET A 131 -14.83 -4.80 -3.06
C MET A 131 -13.88 -3.64 -2.71
N LEU A 132 -12.72 -3.92 -2.11
CA LEU A 132 -11.70 -2.91 -1.81
C LEU A 132 -11.19 -2.23 -3.09
N THR A 133 -10.96 -3.01 -4.16
CA THR A 133 -10.54 -2.47 -5.47
C THR A 133 -11.59 -1.52 -6.03
N ARG A 134 -12.88 -1.89 -5.97
CA ARG A 134 -13.99 -1.03 -6.44
C ARG A 134 -14.08 0.26 -5.64
N ILE A 135 -14.01 0.19 -4.31
CA ILE A 135 -14.08 1.37 -3.45
C ILE A 135 -12.86 2.28 -3.69
N ALA A 136 -11.65 1.71 -3.80
CA ALA A 136 -10.45 2.48 -4.11
C ALA A 136 -10.56 3.21 -5.46
N HIS A 137 -11.13 2.56 -6.47
CA HIS A 137 -11.39 3.18 -7.77
C HIS A 137 -12.37 4.36 -7.67
N ILE A 138 -13.51 4.18 -7.00
CA ILE A 138 -14.50 5.26 -6.78
C ILE A 138 -13.87 6.45 -6.04
N ILE A 139 -13.09 6.16 -5.00
CA ILE A 139 -12.45 7.16 -4.17
C ILE A 139 -11.34 7.91 -4.92
N SER A 140 -10.61 7.26 -5.82
CA SER A 140 -9.56 7.89 -6.63
C SER A 140 -10.09 9.05 -7.48
N GLY A 141 -11.35 8.98 -7.94
CA GLY A 141 -12.04 10.05 -8.66
C GLY A 141 -12.15 11.36 -7.86
N ASN A 142 -12.15 11.29 -6.53
CA ASN A 142 -12.22 12.47 -5.66
C ASN A 142 -10.91 13.25 -5.60
N GLY A 143 -9.77 12.60 -5.89
CA GLY A 143 -8.47 13.27 -6.00
C GLY A 143 -8.41 14.27 -7.15
N TYR A 144 -9.26 14.13 -8.17
CA TYR A 144 -9.31 15.03 -9.33
C TYR A 144 -10.25 16.24 -9.14
N ARG A 145 -10.97 16.34 -8.00
CA ARG A 145 -11.88 17.46 -7.72
C ARG A 145 -11.21 18.68 -7.06
N ILE A 146 -9.88 18.72 -7.10
CA ILE A 146 -9.09 19.72 -6.39
C ILE A 146 -9.04 21.00 -7.22
N ARG A 147 -9.63 22.09 -6.70
CA ARG A 147 -9.63 23.41 -7.34
C ARG A 147 -8.31 24.14 -7.09
N ILE A 148 -7.68 24.64 -8.16
CA ILE A 148 -6.45 25.43 -8.10
C ILE A 148 -6.80 26.90 -7.79
N PRO A 149 -6.09 27.58 -6.88
CA PRO A 149 -6.28 29.00 -6.61
C PRO A 149 -6.08 29.83 -7.88
N GLY A 150 -7.04 30.71 -8.16
CA GLY A 150 -6.96 31.65 -9.29
C GLY A 150 -7.43 31.10 -10.65
N ILE A 151 -7.78 29.81 -10.74
CA ILE A 151 -8.49 29.24 -11.91
C ILE A 151 -9.71 28.50 -11.36
N GLY A 152 -10.77 29.26 -11.09
CA GLY A 152 -12.04 28.75 -10.56
C GLY A 152 -12.96 29.86 -10.10
#